data_AF-A0AAV0F1H5-F1
#
_entry.id   AF-A0AAV0F1H5-F1
#
_cell.length_a   1.000
_cell.length_b   1.000
_cell.length_c   1.000
_cell.angle_alpha   90.00
_cell.angle_beta   90.00
_cell.angle_gamma   90.00
#
_symmetry.space_group_name_H-M   'P 1'
#
loop_
_entity.id
_entity.type
_entity.pdbx_description
1 polymer ?
#
loop_
_entity_poly.entity_id
_entity_poly.type
_entity_poly.pdbx_seq_one_letter_code
_entity_poly.pdbx_strand_id
1 'polypeptide(L)'
;MEEIGFLGIGIMGKAMAMNLLRHGFKVTVWNRTLSRCDELVEQGASLGESPAAVVKKCKYTIGMLSDPCAALSVVFDKNGVLEQISGGKSYIDMSTVDADTSSKINEAIISRGGTFLEAPVSGSKKPAEDGQLVILAAGEKDLYGQVLPVFDVLGKKSFFLGQVGNGAKMKLVVNMIMGSMMNVFSEGLALADKSGLEQQTLLDVLDLAAVANPMFKMKGPSMIKNNYSPAFPLKHQQKDMRLALALGDENAVSMPLAAAANEAFKKARSLGLGDLDFSAVYETVKHAHT
;
A
#
# COMPACT_ATOMS: atom_id res chain seq x y z
N MET A 1 -21.14 8.03 15.75
CA MET A 1 -20.07 7.07 15.38
C MET A 1 -18.88 7.29 16.30
N GLU A 2 -18.21 6.21 16.71
CA GLU A 2 -17.01 6.27 17.56
C GLU A 2 -15.83 6.90 16.80
N GLU A 3 -14.88 7.52 17.52
CA GLU A 3 -13.73 8.21 16.94
C GLU A 3 -12.67 7.22 16.42
N ILE A 4 -12.16 7.47 15.21
CA ILE A 4 -11.17 6.62 14.52
C ILE A 4 -9.77 7.22 14.66
N GLY A 5 -8.82 6.40 15.10
CA GLY A 5 -7.41 6.73 15.07
C GLY A 5 -6.81 6.44 13.70
N PHE A 6 -5.88 7.26 13.21
CA PHE A 6 -5.20 7.02 11.94
C PHE A 6 -3.71 7.34 12.05
N LEU A 7 -2.87 6.32 11.87
CA LEU A 7 -1.42 6.39 11.99
C LEU A 7 -0.75 6.27 10.62
N GLY A 8 0.00 7.29 10.23
CA GLY A 8 0.75 7.33 8.98
C GLY A 8 0.04 8.16 7.91
N ILE A 9 0.51 9.38 7.70
CA ILE A 9 -0.06 10.35 6.75
C ILE A 9 0.87 10.47 5.53
N GLY A 10 1.08 9.33 4.87
CA GLY A 10 1.73 9.23 3.57
C GLY A 10 0.76 9.48 2.41
N ILE A 11 1.15 9.11 1.18
CA ILE A 11 0.30 9.25 -0.02
C ILE A 11 -1.08 8.61 0.19
N MET A 12 -1.10 7.34 0.60
CA MET A 12 -2.35 6.61 0.83
C MET A 12 -3.05 7.09 2.10
N GLY A 13 -2.33 7.16 3.22
CA GLY A 13 -2.92 7.48 4.52
C GLY A 13 -3.58 8.85 4.58
N LYS A 14 -3.00 9.87 3.93
CA LYS A 14 -3.62 11.20 3.81
C LYS A 14 -4.95 11.13 3.06
N ALA A 15 -4.97 10.48 1.89
CA ALA A 15 -6.18 10.35 1.09
C ALA A 15 -7.29 9.58 1.82
N MET A 16 -6.92 8.49 2.51
CA MET A 16 -7.84 7.66 3.29
C MET A 16 -8.42 8.42 4.50
N ALA A 17 -7.58 9.07 5.30
CA ALA A 17 -8.03 9.85 6.45
C ALA A 17 -8.94 11.02 6.03
N MET A 18 -8.61 11.68 4.91
CA MET A 18 -9.44 12.74 4.35
C MET A 18 -10.82 12.23 3.91
N ASN A 19 -10.89 11.03 3.33
CA ASN A 19 -12.15 10.40 2.97
C ASN A 19 -13.03 10.13 4.19
N LEU A 20 -12.44 9.65 5.30
CA LEU A 20 -13.18 9.44 6.54
C LEU A 20 -13.75 10.77 7.08
N LEU A 21 -12.95 11.85 7.09
CA LEU A 21 -13.42 13.18 7.52
C LEU A 21 -14.60 13.67 6.65
N ARG A 22 -14.49 13.58 5.32
CA ARG A 22 -15.55 13.99 4.39
C ARG A 22 -16.86 13.24 4.58
N HIS A 23 -16.81 12.01 5.09
CA HIS A 23 -17.99 11.19 5.39
C HIS A 23 -18.45 11.32 6.85
N GLY A 24 -17.98 12.34 7.57
CA GLY A 24 -18.46 12.71 8.90
C GLY A 24 -17.88 11.88 10.05
N PHE A 25 -16.81 11.09 9.81
CA PHE A 25 -16.10 10.42 10.89
C PHE A 25 -15.27 11.43 11.68
N LYS A 26 -15.24 11.27 13.01
CA LYS A 26 -14.24 11.93 13.85
C LYS A 26 -12.94 11.16 13.71
N VAL A 27 -11.87 11.84 13.31
CA VAL A 27 -10.55 11.23 13.10
C VAL A 27 -9.52 11.90 13.98
N THR A 28 -8.74 11.10 14.72
CA THR A 28 -7.48 11.55 15.34
C THR A 28 -6.31 11.00 14.53
N VAL A 29 -5.47 11.89 13.99
CA VAL A 29 -4.35 11.54 13.13
C VAL A 29 -3.02 11.63 13.87
N TRP A 30 -2.08 10.78 13.50
CA TRP A 30 -0.68 10.93 13.87
C TRP A 30 0.22 10.58 12.69
N ASN A 31 1.34 11.30 12.59
CA ASN A 31 2.41 10.97 11.68
C ASN A 31 3.75 11.34 12.32
N ARG A 32 4.81 10.57 12.05
CA ARG A 32 6.17 10.86 12.54
C ARG A 32 6.64 12.26 12.17
N THR A 33 6.30 12.73 10.96
CA THR A 33 6.51 14.12 10.54
C THR A 33 5.19 14.87 10.73
N LEU A 34 5.08 15.66 11.81
CA LEU A 34 3.82 16.27 12.23
C LEU A 34 3.19 17.17 11.17
N SER A 35 3.99 17.93 10.41
CA SER A 35 3.50 18.84 9.36
C SER A 35 2.74 18.14 8.23
N ARG A 36 2.81 16.80 8.13
CA ARG A 36 1.96 16.06 7.18
C ARG A 36 0.50 16.00 7.60
N CYS A 37 0.21 16.26 8.88
CA CYS A 37 -1.15 16.26 9.43
C CYS A 37 -1.87 17.60 9.25
N ASP A 38 -1.16 18.69 8.95
CA ASP A 38 -1.70 20.07 8.97
C ASP A 38 -3.00 20.21 8.16
N GLU A 39 -3.01 19.74 6.91
CA GLU A 39 -4.20 19.78 6.06
C GLU A 39 -5.37 18.96 6.63
N LEU A 40 -5.12 17.83 7.30
CA LEU A 40 -6.18 17.04 7.92
C LEU A 40 -6.74 17.75 9.15
N VAL A 41 -5.90 18.44 9.92
CA VAL A 41 -6.31 19.23 11.08
C VAL A 41 -7.16 20.43 10.64
N GLU A 42 -6.78 21.12 9.56
CA GLU A 42 -7.58 22.18 8.94
C GLU A 42 -8.97 21.68 8.50
N GLN A 43 -9.06 20.41 8.11
CA GLN A 43 -10.33 19.75 7.74
C GLN A 43 -11.05 19.09 8.93
N GLY A 44 -10.62 19.35 10.17
CA GLY A 44 -11.31 18.95 11.39
C GLY A 44 -10.80 17.67 12.07
N ALA A 45 -9.67 17.11 11.64
CA ALA A 45 -9.02 16.05 12.40
C ALA A 45 -8.42 16.57 13.72
N SER A 46 -8.46 15.73 14.75
CA SER A 46 -7.65 15.94 15.94
C SER A 46 -6.21 15.45 15.70
N LEU A 47 -5.22 16.10 16.31
CA LEU A 47 -3.83 15.65 16.26
C LEU A 47 -3.50 14.84 17.52
N GLY A 48 -2.96 13.64 17.34
CA GLY A 48 -2.32 12.87 18.41
C GLY A 48 -0.82 13.16 18.45
N GLU A 49 -0.22 13.17 19.65
CA GLU A 49 1.23 13.42 19.83
C GLU A 49 2.08 12.15 19.61
N SER A 50 1.48 10.97 19.74
CA SER A 50 2.12 9.66 19.57
C SER A 50 1.11 8.58 19.16
N PRO A 51 1.55 7.43 18.61
CA PRO A 51 0.67 6.28 18.40
C PRO A 51 -0.09 5.86 19.66
N ALA A 52 0.58 5.82 20.81
CA ALA A 52 -0.03 5.55 22.11
C ALA A 52 -1.17 6.54 22.42
N ALA A 53 -0.94 7.85 22.23
CA ALA A 53 -1.96 8.87 22.50
C ALA A 53 -3.21 8.69 21.62
N VAL A 54 -3.03 8.32 20.35
CA VAL A 54 -4.15 8.02 19.44
C VAL A 54 -4.93 6.80 19.92
N VAL A 55 -4.25 5.69 20.23
CA VAL A 55 -4.90 4.45 20.71
C VAL A 55 -5.63 4.66 22.04
N LYS A 56 -5.06 5.48 22.94
CA LYS A 56 -5.72 5.84 24.20
C LYS A 56 -7.07 6.50 23.97
N LYS A 57 -7.16 7.42 22.99
CA LYS A 57 -8.38 8.18 22.67
C LYS A 57 -9.38 7.38 21.83
N CYS A 58 -8.90 6.62 20.86
CA CYS A 58 -9.74 5.98 19.85
C CYS A 58 -10.02 4.52 20.19
N LYS A 59 -11.20 4.00 19.82
CA LYS A 59 -11.52 2.58 19.97
C LYS A 59 -10.90 1.75 18.84
N TYR A 60 -11.09 2.20 17.61
CA TYR A 60 -10.48 1.62 16.41
C TYR A 60 -9.36 2.54 15.93
N THR A 61 -8.18 1.98 15.69
CA THR A 61 -7.02 2.72 15.16
C THR A 61 -6.50 2.03 13.91
N ILE A 62 -6.38 2.77 12.81
CA ILE A 62 -5.85 2.31 11.53
C ILE A 62 -4.36 2.65 11.42
N GLY A 63 -3.54 1.70 10.95
CA GLY A 63 -2.17 1.93 10.50
C GLY A 63 -2.09 1.93 8.97
N MET A 64 -1.40 2.92 8.38
CA MET A 64 -1.08 2.94 6.94
C MET A 64 0.36 3.39 6.71
N LEU A 65 1.29 2.44 6.86
CA LEU A 65 2.73 2.67 7.00
C LEU A 65 3.50 2.13 5.80
N SER A 66 4.76 2.57 5.65
CA SER A 66 5.50 2.43 4.39
C SER A 66 6.02 1.02 4.10
N ASP A 67 6.36 0.27 5.14
CA ASP A 67 7.07 -1.00 5.08
C ASP A 67 6.98 -1.75 6.42
N PRO A 68 7.40 -3.03 6.48
CA PRO A 68 7.43 -3.82 7.71
C PRO A 68 8.14 -3.15 8.89
N CYS A 69 9.27 -2.48 8.66
CA CYS A 69 10.02 -1.84 9.74
C CYS A 69 9.22 -0.67 10.34
N ALA A 70 8.57 0.14 9.51
CA ALA A 70 7.70 1.21 9.97
C ALA A 70 6.47 0.68 10.73
N ALA A 71 5.86 -0.41 10.25
CA ALA A 71 4.74 -1.07 10.90
C ALA A 71 5.12 -1.57 12.31
N LEU A 72 6.23 -2.29 12.41
CA LEU A 72 6.76 -2.76 13.70
C LEU A 72 7.13 -1.59 14.62
N SER A 73 7.85 -0.57 14.13
CA SER A 73 8.26 0.59 14.93
C SER A 73 7.07 1.31 15.55
N VAL A 74 6.01 1.57 14.78
CA VAL A 74 4.80 2.24 15.30
C VAL A 74 4.09 1.41 16.39
N VAL A 75 4.22 0.09 16.33
CA VAL A 75 3.59 -0.82 17.29
C VAL A 75 4.43 -1.00 18.56
N PHE A 76 5.73 -1.29 18.40
CA PHE A 76 6.60 -1.80 19.45
C PHE A 76 7.53 -0.76 20.09
N ASP A 77 7.83 0.35 19.42
CA ASP A 77 8.72 1.38 20.00
C ASP A 77 8.05 2.13 21.15
N LYS A 78 8.85 2.92 21.89
CA LYS A 78 8.36 3.79 22.95
C LYS A 78 7.30 4.76 22.42
N ASN A 79 6.23 4.94 23.21
CA ASN A 79 5.00 5.64 22.84
C ASN A 79 4.27 4.99 21.64
N GLY A 80 4.53 3.72 21.35
CA GLY A 80 3.90 2.93 20.31
C GLY A 80 2.49 2.45 20.66
N VAL A 81 1.84 1.79 19.70
CA VAL A 81 0.46 1.28 19.85
C VAL A 81 0.31 0.39 21.09
N LEU A 82 1.28 -0.49 21.37
CA LEU A 82 1.17 -1.47 22.46
C LEU A 82 1.09 -0.88 23.86
N GLU A 83 1.54 0.37 24.08
CA GLU A 83 1.51 0.99 25.40
C GLU A 83 0.09 1.33 25.87
N GLN A 84 -0.88 1.43 24.94
CA GLN A 84 -2.26 1.84 25.24
C GLN A 84 -3.30 0.86 24.71
N ILE A 85 -2.89 -0.22 24.04
CA ILE A 85 -3.79 -1.33 23.71
C ILE A 85 -4.24 -2.03 25.00
N SER A 86 -5.53 -2.30 25.05
CA SER A 86 -6.23 -2.94 26.16
C SER A 86 -7.58 -3.49 25.69
N GLY A 87 -8.32 -4.14 26.58
CA GLY A 87 -9.68 -4.63 26.32
C GLY A 87 -10.57 -3.57 25.66
N GLY A 88 -11.22 -3.94 24.56
CA GLY A 88 -12.10 -3.05 23.79
C GLY A 88 -11.39 -2.11 22.82
N LYS A 89 -10.06 -2.13 22.73
CA LYS A 89 -9.28 -1.41 21.71
C LYS A 89 -8.95 -2.32 20.54
N SER A 90 -8.96 -1.75 19.34
CA SER A 90 -8.73 -2.48 18.10
C SER A 90 -7.71 -1.78 17.22
N TYR A 91 -6.79 -2.56 16.65
CA TYR A 91 -5.81 -2.08 15.70
C TYR A 91 -6.02 -2.73 14.33
N ILE A 92 -6.16 -1.91 13.30
CA ILE A 92 -6.38 -2.32 11.92
C ILE A 92 -5.15 -1.90 11.10
N ASP A 93 -4.26 -2.83 10.78
CA ASP A 93 -3.08 -2.49 9.98
C ASP A 93 -3.35 -2.69 8.48
N MET A 94 -3.41 -1.58 7.74
CA MET A 94 -3.61 -1.56 6.29
C MET A 94 -2.28 -1.42 5.52
N SER A 95 -1.15 -1.44 6.23
CA SER A 95 0.18 -1.42 5.64
C SER A 95 0.43 -2.67 4.79
N THR A 96 1.23 -2.54 3.74
CA THR A 96 1.67 -3.71 2.96
C THR A 96 2.96 -4.27 3.56
N VAL A 97 2.82 -5.39 4.26
CA VAL A 97 3.88 -6.13 4.97
C VAL A 97 3.85 -7.62 4.60
N ASP A 98 4.87 -8.36 5.04
CA ASP A 98 4.86 -9.83 5.04
C ASP A 98 4.00 -10.42 6.17
N ALA A 99 3.63 -11.69 6.01
CA ALA A 99 2.75 -12.38 6.95
C ALA A 99 3.36 -12.55 8.35
N ASP A 100 4.68 -12.69 8.45
CA ASP A 100 5.38 -12.78 9.74
C ASP A 100 5.27 -11.46 10.51
N THR A 101 5.41 -10.34 9.83
CA THR A 101 5.23 -9.01 10.43
C THR A 101 3.82 -8.82 10.98
N SER A 102 2.79 -9.14 10.19
CA SER A 102 1.42 -9.00 10.67
C SER A 102 1.08 -9.98 11.79
N SER A 103 1.62 -11.21 11.74
CA SER A 103 1.49 -12.20 12.82
C SER A 103 2.12 -11.73 14.13
N LYS A 104 3.33 -11.15 14.08
CA LYS A 104 4.00 -10.56 15.27
C LYS A 104 3.18 -9.43 15.87
N ILE A 105 2.63 -8.54 15.04
CA ILE A 105 1.77 -7.45 15.52
C ILE A 105 0.51 -8.04 16.16
N ASN A 106 -0.15 -8.99 15.49
CA ASN A 106 -1.34 -9.65 16.00
C ASN A 106 -1.13 -10.27 17.39
N GLU A 107 -0.08 -11.07 17.55
CA GLU A 107 0.26 -11.72 18.83
C GLU A 107 0.45 -10.69 19.93
N ALA A 108 1.19 -9.61 19.66
CA ALA A 108 1.45 -8.57 20.64
C ALA A 108 0.17 -7.80 21.03
N ILE A 109 -0.69 -7.48 20.06
CA ILE A 109 -1.98 -6.79 20.30
C ILE A 109 -2.91 -7.67 21.16
N ILE A 110 -3.04 -8.95 20.80
CA ILE A 110 -3.89 -9.92 21.54
C ILE A 110 -3.36 -10.15 22.95
N SER A 111 -2.02 -10.23 23.14
CA SER A 111 -1.41 -10.41 24.47
C SER A 111 -1.74 -9.27 25.46
N ARG A 112 -2.13 -8.11 24.94
CA ARG A 112 -2.57 -6.93 25.71
C ARG A 112 -4.10 -6.83 25.84
N GLY A 113 -4.84 -7.80 25.31
CA GLY A 113 -6.31 -7.85 25.35
C GLY A 113 -7.00 -7.03 24.26
N GLY A 114 -6.26 -6.50 23.29
CA GLY A 114 -6.85 -5.83 22.11
C GLY A 114 -7.27 -6.81 21.03
N THR A 115 -7.93 -6.29 19.99
CA THR A 115 -8.24 -7.04 18.76
C THR A 115 -7.48 -6.51 17.57
N PHE A 116 -7.13 -7.40 16.64
CA PHE A 116 -6.31 -7.07 15.48
C PHE A 116 -6.97 -7.54 14.17
N LEU A 117 -6.81 -6.72 13.14
CA LEU A 117 -7.18 -7.04 11.77
C LEU A 117 -6.09 -6.51 10.83
N GLU A 118 -5.49 -7.37 10.01
CA GLU A 118 -4.76 -6.88 8.85
C GLU A 118 -5.77 -6.57 7.74
N ALA A 119 -5.58 -5.47 7.03
CA ALA A 119 -6.46 -5.07 5.93
C ALA A 119 -5.70 -4.30 4.83
N PRO A 120 -4.62 -4.87 4.26
CA PRO A 120 -3.91 -4.24 3.16
C PRO A 120 -4.84 -3.95 1.98
N VAL A 121 -4.51 -2.92 1.20
CA VAL A 121 -5.37 -2.43 0.11
C VAL A 121 -4.73 -2.57 -1.25
N SER A 122 -5.53 -2.91 -2.27
CA SER A 122 -5.18 -2.77 -3.68
C SER A 122 -5.84 -1.52 -4.26
N GLY A 123 -5.08 -0.78 -5.05
CA GLY A 123 -5.38 0.59 -5.47
C GLY A 123 -4.23 1.53 -5.10
N SER A 124 -4.08 2.61 -5.88
CA SER A 124 -3.05 3.64 -5.69
C SER A 124 -3.68 4.92 -5.16
N LYS A 125 -2.99 6.06 -5.28
CA LYS A 125 -3.43 7.38 -4.80
C LYS A 125 -4.86 7.73 -5.24
N LYS A 126 -5.17 7.66 -6.54
CA LYS A 126 -6.49 8.05 -7.06
C LYS A 126 -7.63 7.18 -6.50
N PRO A 127 -7.56 5.83 -6.52
CA PRO A 127 -8.52 5.00 -5.81
C PRO A 127 -8.64 5.30 -4.30
N ALA A 128 -7.55 5.68 -3.63
CA ALA A 128 -7.61 6.07 -2.22
C ALA A 128 -8.36 7.40 -2.01
N GLU A 129 -8.18 8.37 -2.92
CA GLU A 129 -8.89 9.65 -2.91
C GLU A 129 -10.39 9.49 -3.21
N ASP A 130 -10.74 8.53 -4.08
CA ASP A 130 -12.11 8.29 -4.54
C ASP A 130 -12.91 7.32 -3.66
N GLY A 131 -12.30 6.69 -2.65
CA GLY A 131 -12.96 5.64 -1.87
C GLY A 131 -13.20 4.35 -2.68
N GLN A 132 -12.29 4.04 -3.62
CA GLN A 132 -12.40 2.94 -4.59
C GLN A 132 -11.34 1.85 -4.39
N LEU A 133 -10.72 1.79 -3.21
CA LEU A 133 -9.80 0.73 -2.83
C LEU A 133 -10.47 -0.64 -2.80
N VAL A 134 -9.67 -1.68 -2.98
CA VAL A 134 -10.06 -3.06 -2.69
C VAL A 134 -9.33 -3.49 -1.42
N ILE A 135 -10.09 -3.85 -0.39
CA ILE A 135 -9.56 -4.15 0.95
C ILE A 135 -9.45 -5.67 1.11
N LEU A 136 -8.28 -6.15 1.52
CA LEU A 136 -7.92 -7.56 1.63
C LEU A 136 -7.74 -7.93 3.10
N ALA A 137 -8.84 -8.01 3.85
CA ALA A 137 -8.81 -8.15 5.30
C ALA A 137 -8.66 -9.60 5.77
N ALA A 138 -7.94 -9.81 6.88
CA ALA A 138 -7.83 -11.09 7.57
C ALA A 138 -7.54 -10.88 9.07
N GLY A 139 -7.94 -11.83 9.92
CA GLY A 139 -7.80 -11.75 11.37
C GLY A 139 -9.13 -11.87 12.10
N GLU A 140 -9.40 -10.96 13.03
CA GLU A 140 -10.59 -11.04 13.89
C GLU A 140 -11.88 -10.76 13.11
N LYS A 141 -12.74 -11.77 12.98
CA LYS A 141 -13.94 -11.71 12.12
C LYS A 141 -14.99 -10.76 12.68
N ASP A 142 -15.15 -10.70 13.99
CA ASP A 142 -16.11 -9.79 14.61
C ASP A 142 -15.67 -8.34 14.45
N LEU A 143 -14.36 -8.08 14.56
CA LEU A 143 -13.78 -6.76 14.28
C LEU A 143 -13.99 -6.37 12.81
N TYR A 144 -13.75 -7.30 11.85
CA TYR A 144 -14.05 -7.06 10.44
C TYR A 144 -15.49 -6.58 10.23
N GLY A 145 -16.47 -7.25 10.84
CA GLY A 145 -17.87 -6.84 10.77
C GLY A 145 -18.14 -5.46 11.36
N GLN A 146 -17.50 -5.13 12.50
CA GLN A 146 -17.64 -3.82 13.16
C GLN A 146 -17.06 -2.66 12.36
N VAL A 147 -15.98 -2.89 11.60
CA VAL A 147 -15.30 -1.83 10.81
C VAL A 147 -15.76 -1.76 9.35
N LEU A 148 -16.73 -2.56 8.92
CA LEU A 148 -17.31 -2.47 7.57
C LEU A 148 -17.75 -1.05 7.18
N PRO A 149 -18.43 -0.26 8.04
CA PRO A 149 -18.80 1.11 7.68
C PRO A 149 -17.61 2.02 7.37
N VAL A 150 -16.44 1.76 7.97
CA VAL A 150 -15.19 2.46 7.65
C VAL A 150 -14.65 1.98 6.30
N PHE A 151 -14.69 0.68 6.05
CA PHE A 151 -14.24 0.09 4.80
C PHE A 151 -15.09 0.49 3.59
N ASP A 152 -16.41 0.66 3.76
CA ASP A 152 -17.31 1.11 2.69
C ASP A 152 -17.05 2.56 2.25
N VAL A 153 -16.44 3.38 3.11
CA VAL A 153 -15.97 4.73 2.75
C VAL A 153 -14.62 4.69 2.03
N LEU A 154 -13.73 3.79 2.46
CA LEU A 154 -12.37 3.72 1.94
C LEU A 154 -12.28 2.94 0.62
N GLY A 155 -13.20 2.01 0.39
CA GLY A 155 -13.12 1.05 -0.68
C GLY A 155 -14.44 0.72 -1.34
N LYS A 156 -14.35 0.26 -2.59
CA LYS A 156 -15.48 -0.25 -3.36
C LYS A 156 -15.81 -1.72 -3.04
N LYS A 157 -14.85 -2.44 -2.45
CA LYS A 157 -15.00 -3.86 -2.12
C LYS A 157 -14.06 -4.27 -1.01
N SER A 158 -14.59 -5.04 -0.07
CA SER A 158 -13.85 -5.67 1.03
C SER A 158 -13.97 -7.18 0.96
N PHE A 159 -12.85 -7.87 1.13
CA PHE A 159 -12.75 -9.32 1.22
C PHE A 159 -12.30 -9.70 2.63
N PHE A 160 -12.90 -10.75 3.19
CA PHE A 160 -12.41 -11.39 4.42
C PHE A 160 -11.75 -12.71 4.05
N LEU A 161 -10.45 -12.81 4.29
CA LEU A 161 -9.56 -13.86 3.80
C LEU A 161 -9.19 -14.87 4.89
N GLY A 162 -9.89 -14.85 6.02
CA GLY A 162 -9.69 -15.79 7.12
C GLY A 162 -8.65 -15.31 8.12
N GLN A 163 -7.65 -16.13 8.41
CA GLN A 163 -6.67 -15.89 9.47
C GLN A 163 -5.61 -14.85 9.09
N VAL A 164 -5.02 -14.19 10.10
CA VAL A 164 -3.90 -13.25 9.93
C VAL A 164 -2.80 -13.88 9.07
N GLY A 165 -2.20 -13.07 8.20
CA GLY A 165 -1.21 -13.47 7.20
C GLY A 165 -1.83 -13.71 5.82
N ASN A 166 -3.11 -14.09 5.72
CA ASN A 166 -3.74 -14.35 4.41
C ASN A 166 -3.96 -13.07 3.59
N GLY A 167 -4.31 -11.96 4.22
CA GLY A 167 -4.40 -10.65 3.58
C GLY A 167 -3.04 -10.14 3.11
N ALA A 168 -2.01 -10.27 3.95
CA ALA A 168 -0.63 -9.96 3.60
C ALA A 168 -0.16 -10.77 2.38
N LYS A 169 -0.31 -12.10 2.39
CA LYS A 169 0.06 -12.99 1.29
C LYS A 169 -0.67 -12.63 0.00
N MET A 170 -2.00 -12.46 0.05
CA MET A 170 -2.80 -12.08 -1.11
C MET A 170 -2.33 -10.75 -1.70
N LYS A 171 -2.07 -9.75 -0.86
CA LYS A 171 -1.57 -8.45 -1.29
C LYS A 171 -0.21 -8.56 -1.99
N LEU A 172 0.72 -9.35 -1.45
CA LEU A 172 2.04 -9.55 -2.05
C LEU A 172 1.95 -10.24 -3.40
N VAL A 173 1.08 -11.26 -3.55
CA VAL A 173 0.82 -11.91 -4.85
C VAL A 173 0.29 -10.90 -5.87
N VAL A 174 -0.70 -10.07 -5.49
CA VAL A 174 -1.25 -9.04 -6.39
C VAL A 174 -0.16 -8.03 -6.81
N ASN A 175 0.64 -7.54 -5.87
CA ASN A 175 1.67 -6.55 -6.19
C ASN A 175 2.88 -7.17 -6.93
N MET A 176 3.14 -8.46 -6.78
CA MET A 176 4.12 -9.20 -7.57
C MET A 176 3.71 -9.26 -9.05
N ILE A 177 2.45 -9.61 -9.31
CA ILE A 177 1.88 -9.63 -10.67
C ILE A 177 1.97 -8.23 -11.27
N MET A 178 1.53 -7.20 -10.52
CA MET A 178 1.58 -5.80 -10.97
C MET A 178 3.00 -5.33 -11.31
N GLY A 179 3.98 -5.61 -10.43
CA GLY A 179 5.37 -5.22 -10.65
C GLY A 179 5.99 -5.94 -11.86
N SER A 180 5.67 -7.21 -12.05
CA SER A 180 6.13 -8.00 -13.21
C SER A 180 5.51 -7.48 -14.52
N MET A 181 4.21 -7.20 -14.53
CA MET A 181 3.52 -6.61 -15.67
C MET A 181 4.09 -5.24 -16.06
N MET A 182 4.45 -4.40 -15.09
CA MET A 182 5.06 -3.10 -15.38
C MET A 182 6.42 -3.21 -16.08
N ASN A 183 7.23 -4.22 -15.71
CA ASN A 183 8.51 -4.48 -16.38
C ASN A 183 8.29 -4.95 -17.82
N VAL A 184 7.43 -5.95 -18.04
CA VAL A 184 7.10 -6.42 -19.41
C VAL A 184 6.53 -5.28 -20.26
N PHE A 185 5.69 -4.42 -19.68
CA PHE A 185 5.15 -3.26 -20.38
C PHE A 185 6.24 -2.23 -20.75
N SER A 186 7.18 -2.00 -19.84
CA SER A 186 8.33 -1.13 -20.05
C SER A 186 9.27 -1.65 -21.15
N GLU A 187 9.55 -2.96 -21.16
CA GLU A 187 10.31 -3.62 -22.24
C GLU A 187 9.61 -3.49 -23.59
N GLY A 188 8.29 -3.71 -23.64
CA GLY A 188 7.49 -3.55 -24.85
C GLY A 188 7.50 -2.12 -25.40
N LEU A 189 7.36 -1.11 -24.51
CA LEU A 189 7.47 0.29 -24.88
C LEU A 189 8.85 0.64 -25.45
N ALA A 190 9.92 0.21 -24.78
CA ALA A 190 11.29 0.46 -25.24
C ALA A 190 11.58 -0.25 -26.58
N LEU A 191 11.12 -1.49 -26.73
CA LEU A 191 11.30 -2.26 -27.96
C LEU A 191 10.56 -1.64 -29.15
N ALA A 192 9.33 -1.18 -28.96
CA ALA A 192 8.57 -0.50 -30.00
C ALA A 192 9.31 0.76 -30.50
N ASP A 193 9.77 1.61 -29.58
CA ASP A 193 10.55 2.82 -29.90
C ASP A 193 11.84 2.47 -30.67
N LYS A 194 12.62 1.51 -30.16
CA LYS A 194 13.85 1.05 -30.83
C LYS A 194 13.63 0.35 -32.16
N SER A 195 12.42 -0.15 -32.41
CA SER A 195 12.01 -0.76 -33.67
C SER A 195 11.42 0.27 -34.67
N GLY A 196 11.43 1.56 -34.33
CA GLY A 196 10.89 2.62 -35.19
C GLY A 196 9.36 2.72 -35.19
N LEU A 197 8.69 2.13 -34.19
CA LEU A 197 7.24 2.22 -34.00
C LEU A 197 6.90 3.38 -33.06
N GLU A 198 5.78 4.05 -33.32
CA GLU A 198 5.28 5.07 -32.41
C GLU A 198 4.72 4.43 -31.13
N GLN A 199 5.26 4.82 -29.97
CA GLN A 199 4.83 4.28 -28.68
C GLN A 199 3.34 4.56 -28.39
N GLN A 200 2.80 5.68 -28.86
CA GLN A 200 1.38 5.99 -28.70
C GLN A 200 0.51 5.01 -29.49
N THR A 201 0.89 4.64 -30.71
CA THR A 201 0.18 3.60 -31.47
C THR A 201 0.23 2.25 -30.76
N LEU A 202 1.37 1.89 -30.13
CA LEU A 202 1.43 0.68 -29.30
C LEU A 202 0.41 0.73 -28.15
N LEU A 203 0.27 1.87 -27.46
CA LEU A 203 -0.73 2.00 -26.38
C LEU A 203 -2.15 1.80 -26.90
N ASP A 204 -2.48 2.38 -28.06
CA ASP A 204 -3.80 2.27 -28.67
C ASP A 204 -4.10 0.81 -29.07
N VAL A 205 -3.11 0.10 -29.61
CA VAL A 205 -3.22 -1.34 -29.92
C VAL A 205 -3.43 -2.17 -28.65
N LEU A 206 -2.67 -1.90 -27.58
CA LEU A 206 -2.79 -2.63 -26.31
C LEU A 206 -4.15 -2.42 -25.64
N ASP A 207 -4.76 -1.24 -25.75
CA ASP A 207 -6.08 -0.92 -25.17
C ASP A 207 -7.24 -1.66 -25.86
N LEU A 208 -7.02 -2.13 -27.11
CA LEU A 208 -7.97 -2.92 -27.88
C LEU A 208 -7.68 -4.43 -27.85
N ALA A 209 -6.47 -4.82 -27.44
CA ALA A 209 -6.03 -6.20 -27.40
C ALA A 209 -6.52 -6.94 -26.14
N ALA A 210 -6.38 -8.27 -26.12
CA ALA A 210 -6.75 -9.11 -24.97
C ALA A 210 -5.98 -8.78 -23.67
N VAL A 211 -4.88 -8.01 -23.78
CA VAL A 211 -4.04 -7.57 -22.65
C VAL A 211 -4.45 -6.20 -22.09
N ALA A 212 -5.51 -5.59 -22.63
CA ALA A 212 -6.02 -4.30 -22.20
C ALA A 212 -6.29 -4.29 -20.69
N ASN A 213 -5.75 -3.30 -19.99
CA ASN A 213 -5.96 -3.15 -18.55
C ASN A 213 -5.80 -1.68 -18.11
N PRO A 214 -6.44 -1.28 -17.00
CA PRO A 214 -6.41 0.10 -16.52
C PRO A 214 -5.01 0.63 -16.17
N MET A 215 -4.07 -0.24 -15.78
CA MET A 215 -2.72 0.18 -15.41
C MET A 215 -1.95 0.67 -16.64
N PHE A 216 -1.98 -0.06 -17.76
CA PHE A 216 -1.30 0.36 -18.98
C PHE A 216 -1.88 1.67 -19.51
N LYS A 217 -3.21 1.78 -19.54
CA LYS A 217 -3.91 3.01 -19.95
C LYS A 217 -3.55 4.22 -19.09
N MET A 218 -3.40 4.02 -17.78
CA MET A 218 -3.06 5.08 -16.84
C MET A 218 -1.58 5.46 -16.89
N LYS A 219 -0.67 4.48 -17.03
CA LYS A 219 0.78 4.69 -16.86
C LYS A 219 1.49 4.99 -18.18
N GLY A 220 1.08 4.37 -19.28
CA GLY A 220 1.71 4.49 -20.59
C GLY A 220 1.91 5.94 -21.05
N PRO A 221 0.86 6.79 -21.11
CA PRO A 221 1.00 8.16 -21.58
C PRO A 221 1.99 9.00 -20.75
N SER A 222 2.05 8.76 -19.43
CA SER A 222 2.99 9.43 -18.53
C SER A 222 4.41 8.92 -18.71
N MET A 223 4.59 7.61 -18.94
CA MET A 223 5.90 6.99 -19.22
C MET A 223 6.51 7.53 -20.52
N ILE A 224 5.74 7.63 -21.60
CA ILE A 224 6.21 8.21 -22.89
C ILE A 224 6.70 9.65 -22.69
N LYS A 225 6.05 10.41 -21.79
CA LYS A 225 6.39 11.80 -21.45
C LYS A 225 7.46 11.92 -20.36
N ASN A 226 8.04 10.82 -19.87
CA ASN A 226 8.99 10.78 -18.74
C ASN A 226 8.46 11.46 -17.47
N ASN A 227 7.14 11.42 -17.24
CA ASN A 227 6.52 11.97 -16.05
C ASN A 227 6.19 10.85 -15.07
N TYR A 228 6.94 10.79 -13.97
CA TYR A 228 6.83 9.76 -12.95
C TYR A 228 6.37 10.31 -11.60
N SER A 229 5.45 11.27 -11.64
CA SER A 229 4.82 11.81 -10.42
C SER A 229 4.28 10.66 -9.55
N PRO A 230 4.71 10.53 -8.27
CA PRO A 230 4.50 9.31 -7.52
C PRO A 230 3.05 9.11 -7.10
N ALA A 231 2.40 8.09 -7.66
CA ALA A 231 1.15 7.55 -7.14
C ALA A 231 1.41 6.29 -6.30
N PHE A 232 2.36 5.45 -6.75
CA PHE A 232 2.92 4.36 -5.96
C PHE A 232 4.45 4.35 -6.08
N PRO A 233 5.19 4.73 -5.02
CA PRO A 233 6.63 4.88 -5.10
C PRO A 233 7.37 3.60 -5.50
N LEU A 234 8.34 3.73 -6.41
CA LEU A 234 9.13 2.62 -6.95
C LEU A 234 9.80 1.80 -5.84
N LYS A 235 10.33 2.47 -4.80
CA LYS A 235 10.93 1.80 -3.65
C LYS A 235 9.95 0.87 -2.91
N HIS A 236 8.67 1.20 -2.88
CA HIS A 236 7.65 0.37 -2.24
C HIS A 236 7.24 -0.81 -3.13
N GLN A 237 7.12 -0.61 -4.44
CA GLN A 237 6.95 -1.73 -5.38
C GLN A 237 8.14 -2.70 -5.30
N GLN A 238 9.38 -2.20 -5.27
CA GLN A 238 10.56 -3.05 -5.12
C GLN A 238 10.54 -3.83 -3.80
N LYS A 239 10.15 -3.18 -2.70
CA LYS A 239 9.94 -3.84 -1.41
C LYS A 239 8.90 -4.97 -1.54
N ASP A 240 7.77 -4.74 -2.21
CA ASP A 240 6.75 -5.78 -2.42
C ASP A 240 7.27 -6.95 -3.25
N MET A 241 8.03 -6.70 -4.32
CA MET A 241 8.67 -7.76 -5.11
C MET A 241 9.59 -8.62 -4.24
N ARG A 242 10.41 -8.00 -3.38
CA ARG A 242 11.29 -8.71 -2.45
C ARG A 242 10.51 -9.58 -1.46
N LEU A 243 9.44 -9.05 -0.88
CA LEU A 243 8.61 -9.80 0.09
C LEU A 243 7.86 -10.95 -0.61
N ALA A 244 7.36 -10.74 -1.83
CA ALA A 244 6.73 -11.80 -2.61
C ALA A 244 7.71 -12.92 -2.97
N LEU A 245 8.96 -12.59 -3.33
CA LEU A 245 10.00 -13.58 -3.58
C LEU A 245 10.36 -14.39 -2.31
N ALA A 246 10.43 -13.74 -1.16
CA ALA A 246 10.62 -14.43 0.12
C ALA A 246 9.47 -15.41 0.41
N LEU A 247 8.22 -15.00 0.17
CA LEU A 247 7.06 -15.90 0.28
C LEU A 247 7.16 -17.09 -0.70
N GLY A 248 7.69 -16.87 -1.91
CA GLY A 248 7.96 -17.96 -2.86
C GLY A 248 9.00 -18.95 -2.35
N ASP A 249 10.08 -18.45 -1.74
CA ASP A 249 11.13 -19.27 -1.11
C ASP A 249 10.54 -20.15 0.00
N GLU A 250 9.78 -19.56 0.93
CA GLU A 250 9.07 -20.26 2.02
C GLU A 250 8.18 -21.41 1.53
N ASN A 251 7.62 -21.29 0.32
CA ASN A 251 6.70 -22.26 -0.27
C ASN A 251 7.34 -23.08 -1.40
N ALA A 252 8.65 -22.99 -1.60
CA ALA A 252 9.39 -23.66 -2.67
C ALA A 252 8.81 -23.42 -4.09
N VAL A 253 8.31 -22.22 -4.37
CA VAL A 253 7.76 -21.82 -5.67
C VAL A 253 8.81 -21.06 -6.49
N SER A 254 9.22 -21.63 -7.62
CA SER A 254 10.11 -20.94 -8.56
C SER A 254 9.38 -19.81 -9.29
N MET A 255 9.87 -18.57 -9.16
CA MET A 255 9.26 -17.37 -9.75
C MET A 255 10.27 -16.55 -10.56
N PRO A 256 10.81 -17.09 -11.67
CA PRO A 256 11.90 -16.47 -12.43
C PRO A 256 11.54 -15.07 -12.97
N LEU A 257 10.29 -14.85 -13.39
CA LEU A 257 9.84 -13.56 -13.91
C LEU A 257 9.80 -12.48 -12.81
N ALA A 258 9.29 -12.83 -11.62
CA ALA A 258 9.28 -11.92 -10.48
C ALA A 258 10.71 -11.60 -10.00
N ALA A 259 11.62 -12.57 -10.06
CA ALA A 259 13.03 -12.39 -9.71
C ALA A 259 13.71 -11.39 -10.67
N ALA A 260 13.54 -11.56 -11.99
CA ALA A 260 14.07 -10.62 -12.97
C ALA A 260 13.51 -9.19 -12.81
N ALA A 261 12.19 -9.07 -12.65
CA ALA A 261 11.53 -7.79 -12.42
C ALA A 261 12.02 -7.10 -11.13
N ASN A 262 12.28 -7.86 -10.06
CA ASN A 262 12.85 -7.33 -8.82
C ASN A 262 14.25 -6.72 -9.05
N GLU A 263 15.11 -7.36 -9.84
CA GLU A 263 16.44 -6.81 -10.16
C GLU A 263 16.35 -5.54 -11.01
N ALA A 264 15.41 -5.46 -11.95
CA ALA A 264 15.15 -4.24 -12.71
C ALA A 264 14.69 -3.09 -11.79
N PHE A 265 13.81 -3.35 -10.82
CA PHE A 265 13.46 -2.33 -9.82
C PHE A 265 14.64 -1.93 -8.92
N LYS A 266 15.53 -2.85 -8.55
CA LYS A 266 16.77 -2.50 -7.84
C LYS A 266 17.67 -1.63 -8.69
N LYS A 267 17.80 -1.91 -10.00
CA LYS A 267 18.53 -1.06 -10.93
C LYS A 267 17.92 0.34 -10.99
N ALA A 268 16.60 0.46 -11.10
CA ALA A 268 15.91 1.76 -11.09
C ALA A 268 16.19 2.54 -9.80
N ARG A 269 16.20 1.87 -8.64
CA ARG A 269 16.59 2.50 -7.37
C ARG A 269 18.03 3.00 -7.39
N SER A 270 18.97 2.25 -7.98
CA SER A 270 20.38 2.69 -8.11
C SER A 270 20.54 3.93 -8.99
N LEU A 271 19.57 4.22 -9.86
CA LEU A 271 19.51 5.43 -10.68
C LEU A 271 18.82 6.61 -9.95
N GLY A 272 18.54 6.48 -8.64
CA GLY A 272 17.90 7.54 -7.86
C GLY A 272 16.38 7.62 -8.02
N LEU A 273 15.73 6.67 -8.72
CA LEU A 273 14.31 6.74 -9.09
C LEU A 273 13.36 6.22 -7.99
N GLY A 274 13.87 5.95 -6.78
CA GLY A 274 13.12 5.26 -5.73
C GLY A 274 11.87 5.99 -5.23
N ASP A 275 11.89 7.33 -5.25
CA ASP A 275 10.78 8.19 -4.80
C ASP A 275 9.82 8.60 -5.92
N LEU A 276 10.15 8.27 -7.16
CA LEU A 276 9.25 8.41 -8.30
C LEU A 276 8.24 7.27 -8.34
N ASP A 277 7.24 7.38 -9.21
CA ASP A 277 6.30 6.29 -9.46
C ASP A 277 7.01 5.01 -9.92
N PHE A 278 6.47 3.84 -9.57
CA PHE A 278 7.04 2.56 -9.98
C PHE A 278 7.12 2.38 -11.51
N SER A 279 6.34 3.12 -12.29
CA SER A 279 6.50 3.14 -13.75
C SER A 279 7.85 3.71 -14.23
N ALA A 280 8.60 4.40 -13.36
CA ALA A 280 9.96 4.85 -13.65
C ALA A 280 10.96 3.71 -13.86
N VAL A 281 10.58 2.45 -13.60
CA VAL A 281 11.40 1.29 -14.01
C VAL A 281 11.67 1.27 -15.52
N TYR A 282 10.80 1.92 -16.31
CA TYR A 282 11.01 2.15 -17.74
C TYR A 282 12.37 2.79 -18.07
N GLU A 283 12.88 3.66 -17.23
CA GLU A 283 14.19 4.31 -17.43
C GLU A 283 15.36 3.31 -17.41
N THR A 284 15.18 2.14 -16.80
CA THR A 284 16.22 1.09 -16.77
C THR A 284 16.39 0.37 -18.10
N VAL A 285 15.32 0.31 -18.91
CA VAL A 285 15.32 -0.36 -20.22
C VAL A 285 15.47 0.63 -21.37
N LYS A 286 14.94 1.86 -21.21
CA LYS A 286 15.06 2.94 -22.19
C LYS A 286 16.51 3.35 -22.48
N HIS A 287 17.36 3.30 -21.45
CA HIS A 287 18.76 3.73 -21.50
C HIS A 287 19.78 2.57 -21.57
N ALA A 288 19.34 1.34 -21.85
CA ALA A 288 20.28 0.30 -22.26
C ALA A 288 20.89 0.75 -23.60
N HIS A 289 22.17 1.16 -23.56
CA HIS A 289 22.99 1.81 -24.61
C HIS A 289 23.07 3.35 -24.54
N THR A 290 24.05 3.83 -23.76
CA THR A 290 25.25 4.52 -24.29
C THR A 290 26.46 3.98 -23.57
#